data_AF-A0A3B8MPQ0-F1
#
_entry.id   AF-A0A3B8MPQ0-F1
#
_cell.length_a   1.000
_cell.length_b   1.000
_cell.length_c   1.000
_cell.angle_alpha   90.00
_cell.angle_beta   90.00
_cell.angle_gamma   90.00
#
_symmetry.space_group_name_H-M   'P 1'
#
loop_
_entity.id
_entity.type
_entity.pdbx_description
1 polymer ?
#
loop_
_entity_poly.entity_id
_entity_poly.type
_entity_poly.pdbx_seq_one_letter_code
_entity_poly.pdbx_strand_id
1 'polypeptide(L)' 'MPDQSNFILFTTDQQRGDCLSADAHPCLLTPVMDSIGGGGTRFRRAYTTCPSCVPARRTLLSGQKTRPP' A
#
# COMPACT_ATOMS: atom_id res chain seq x y z
N MET A 1 -7.22 -14.67 26.93
CA MET A 1 -7.20 -14.77 25.47
C MET A 1 -6.19 -13.75 24.98
N PRO A 2 -5.19 -14.11 24.16
CA PRO A 2 -4.40 -13.09 23.48
C PRO A 2 -5.36 -12.18 22.71
N ASP A 3 -5.07 -10.89 22.66
CA ASP A 3 -5.89 -9.91 21.94
C ASP A 3 -6.01 -10.35 20.48
N GLN A 4 -7.22 -10.73 20.06
CA GLN A 4 -7.47 -11.24 18.72
C GLN A 4 -7.98 -10.09 17.85
N SER A 5 -7.08 -9.16 17.56
CA SER A 5 -7.38 -8.02 16.70
C SER A 5 -7.64 -8.50 15.26
N ASN A 6 -8.58 -7.83 14.58
CA ASN A 6 -8.83 -8.07 13.16
C ASN A 6 -7.82 -7.31 12.30
N PHE A 7 -7.31 -7.94 11.24
CA PHE A 7 -6.42 -7.32 10.28
C PHE A 7 -7.11 -7.18 8.92
N ILE A 8 -7.15 -5.96 8.39
CA ILE A 8 -7.72 -5.67 7.06
C ILE A 8 -6.61 -5.10 6.18
N LEU A 9 -6.36 -5.75 5.04
CA LEU A 9 -5.40 -5.31 4.04
C LEU A 9 -6.14 -4.69 2.85
N PHE A 10 -6.05 -3.37 2.71
CA PHE A 10 -6.49 -2.67 1.50
C PHE A 10 -5.36 -2.59 0.48
N THR A 11 -5.68 -2.89 -0.78
CA THR A 11 -4.74 -2.77 -1.91
C THR A 11 -5.43 -2.07 -3.06
N THR A 12 -4.70 -1.21 -3.74
CA THR A 12 -5.15 -0.46 -4.92
C THR A 12 -4.47 -1.01 -6.16
N ASP A 13 -5.15 -1.03 -7.30
CA ASP A 13 -4.53 -1.40 -8.57
C ASP A 13 -4.00 -0.15 -9.28
N GLN A 14 -2.77 -0.23 -9.79
CA GLN A 14 -2.09 0.81 -10.58
C GLN A 14 -2.00 2.23 -9.95
N GLN A 15 -2.24 2.39 -8.65
CA GLN A 15 -2.08 3.69 -7.98
C GLN A 15 -0.59 4.10 -7.94
N ARG A 16 -0.29 5.31 -8.42
CA ARG A 16 1.06 5.89 -8.32
C ARG A 16 1.34 6.32 -6.87
N GLY A 17 2.62 6.25 -6.48
CA GLY A 17 3.04 6.59 -5.12
C GLY A 17 2.83 8.06 -4.71
N ASP A 18 2.69 8.97 -5.67
CA ASP A 18 2.42 10.40 -5.48
C ASP A 18 0.93 10.77 -5.62
N CYS A 19 0.05 9.80 -5.91
CA CYS A 19 -1.39 10.05 -6.05
C CYS A 19 -2.12 10.04 -4.69
N LEU A 20 -1.77 10.97 -3.81
CA LEU A 20 -2.41 11.22 -2.51
C LEU A 20 -2.45 12.74 -2.25
N SER A 21 -3.54 13.27 -1.67
CA SER A 21 -3.55 14.69 -1.23
C SER A 21 -2.49 14.97 -0.18
N ALA A 22 -2.17 13.99 0.67
CA ALA A 22 -1.07 14.08 1.63
C ALA A 22 0.34 14.17 0.98
N ASP A 23 0.48 13.99 -0.34
CA ASP A 23 1.71 14.29 -1.11
C ASP A 23 1.67 15.67 -1.79
N ALA A 24 0.76 16.56 -1.38
CA ALA A 24 0.53 17.85 -2.02
C ALA A 24 0.18 17.73 -3.51
N HIS A 25 -0.51 16.65 -3.89
CA HIS A 25 -0.98 16.45 -5.25
C HIS A 25 -1.95 17.57 -5.64
N PRO A 26 -1.81 18.20 -6.83
CA PRO A 26 -2.45 19.48 -7.15
C PRO A 26 -3.99 19.44 -7.22
N CYS A 27 -4.58 18.27 -7.41
CA CYS A 27 -6.03 18.13 -7.62
C CYS A 27 -6.68 16.92 -6.93
N LEU A 28 -5.90 16.04 -6.29
CA LEU A 28 -6.49 14.85 -5.66
C LEU A 28 -7.05 15.24 -4.30
N LEU A 29 -8.20 14.67 -3.98
CA LEU A 29 -8.82 14.76 -2.65
C LEU A 29 -8.97 13.34 -2.12
N THR A 30 -8.10 12.94 -1.20
CA THR A 30 -8.11 11.62 -0.57
C THR A 30 -8.29 11.71 0.95
N PRO A 31 -9.30 12.44 1.47
CA PRO A 31 -9.40 12.75 2.91
C PRO A 31 -9.48 11.50 3.80
N VAL A 32 -10.13 10.43 3.33
CA VAL A 32 -10.22 9.17 4.08
C VAL A 32 -8.87 8.46 4.13
N MET A 33 -8.15 8.38 3.01
CA MET A 33 -6.83 7.75 2.96
C MET A 33 -5.79 8.55 3.76
N ASP A 34 -5.89 9.88 3.70
CA ASP A 34 -5.07 10.80 4.49
C ASP A 34 -5.34 10.64 5.99
N SER A 35 -6.61 10.45 6.39
CA SER A 35 -6.96 10.20 7.80
C SER A 35 -6.36 8.89 8.33
N ILE A 36 -6.35 7.83 7.51
CA ILE A 36 -5.71 6.55 7.85
C ILE A 36 -4.21 6.74 8.02
N GLY A 37 -3.56 7.47 7.11
CA GLY A 37 -2.12 7.74 7.18
C GLY A 37 -1.75 8.66 8.36
N GLY A 38 -2.57 9.65 8.67
CA GLY A 38 -2.36 10.62 9.74
C GLY A 38 -2.67 10.07 11.14
N GLY A 39 -3.64 9.16 11.26
CA GLY A 39 -3.93 8.43 12.51
C GLY A 39 -3.03 7.21 12.73
N GLY A 40 -2.23 6.83 11.74
CA GLY A 40 -1.35 5.67 11.77
C GLY A 40 0.10 6.04 11.41
N THR A 41 0.73 5.16 10.62
CA THR A 41 2.09 5.39 10.10
C THR A 41 2.08 5.37 8.58
N ARG A 42 2.72 6.36 7.98
CA ARG A 42 2.84 6.50 6.52
C ARG A 42 4.26 6.21 6.04
N PHE A 43 4.41 5.20 5.20
CA PHE A 43 5.69 4.83 4.60
C PHE A 43 5.91 5.55 3.26
N ARG A 44 6.69 6.63 3.24
CA ARG A 44 7.01 7.38 2.00
C ARG A 44 7.96 6.65 1.04
N ARG A 45 8.53 5.53 1.48
CA ARG A 45 9.51 4.71 0.74
C ARG A 45 9.09 3.23 0.76
N ALA A 46 7.83 2.97 0.37
CA ALA A 46 7.30 1.63 0.20
C ALA A 46 7.35 1.25 -1.30
N TYR A 47 7.99 0.13 -1.63
CA TYR A 47 8.22 -0.30 -3.01
C TYR A 47 7.61 -1.67 -3.27
N THR A 48 6.96 -1.83 -4.43
CA THR A 48 6.58 -3.15 -4.93
C THR A 48 7.83 -3.96 -5.31
N THR A 49 7.78 -5.27 -5.12
CA THR A 49 8.89 -6.16 -5.52
C THR A 49 9.02 -6.31 -7.04
N CYS A 50 7.96 -6.01 -7.79
CA CYS A 50 7.94 -6.10 -9.25
C CYS A 50 6.83 -5.21 -9.84
N PRO A 51 6.98 -4.74 -11.10
CA PRO A 51 6.06 -3.79 -11.73
C PRO A 51 4.85 -4.45 -12.41
N SER A 52 4.55 -5.72 -12.13
CA SER A 52 3.44 -6.47 -12.74
C SER A 52 2.48 -7.01 -11.68
N CYS A 53 1.17 -6.91 -11.94
CA CYS A 53 0.11 -7.13 -10.95
C CYS A 53 0.14 -8.54 -10.34
N VAL A 54 0.20 -9.58 -11.17
CA VAL A 54 0.19 -10.98 -10.70
C VAL A 54 1.38 -11.30 -9.79
N PRO A 55 2.63 -11.07 -10.22
CA PRO A 55 3.76 -11.36 -9.35
C PRO A 55 3.80 -10.45 -8.12
N ALA A 56 3.37 -9.17 -8.19
CA ALA A 56 3.36 -8.26 -7.04
C ALA A 56 2.38 -8.72 -5.96
N ARG A 57 1.18 -9.15 -6.37
CA ARG A 57 0.18 -9.70 -5.44
C ARG A 57 0.65 -11.03 -4.84
N ARG A 58 1.32 -11.87 -5.63
CA ARG A 58 1.87 -13.15 -5.14
C ARG A 58 2.96 -12.94 -4.09
N THR A 59 3.89 -12.01 -4.29
CA THR A 59 4.95 -11.74 -3.30
C THR A 59 4.40 -11.10 -2.03
N LEU A 60 3.41 -10.21 -2.15
CA LEU A 60 2.74 -9.59 -1.01
C LEU A 60 2.05 -10.63 -0.11
N LEU A 61 1.33 -11.60 -0.69
CA LEU A 61 0.59 -12.61 0.06
C LEU A 61 1.49 -13.73 0.61
N SER A 62 2.57 -14.08 -0.08
CA SER A 62 3.47 -15.17 0.32
C SER A 62 4.66 -14.72 1.18
N GLY A 63 4.98 -13.43 1.20
CA GLY A 63 6.19 -12.89 1.82
C GLY A 63 7.49 -13.31 1.12
N GLN A 64 7.42 -13.90 -0.07
CA GLN A 64 8.57 -14.39 -0.82
C GLN A 64 8.86 -13.50 -2.02
N LYS A 65 10.14 -13.40 -2.42
CA LYS A 65 10.55 -12.64 -3.59
C LYS A 65 10.16 -13.36 -4.88
N THR A 66 9.94 -12.62 -5.96
CA THR A 66 9.80 -13.21 -7.30
C THR A 66 11.09 -13.93 -7.67
N ARG A 67 11.00 -15.18 -8.15
CA ARG A 67 12.14 -15.86 -8.75
C ARG A 67 12.60 -15.05 -9.99
N PRO A 68 13.88 -14.71 -10.14
CA PRO A 68 14.38 -14.13 -11.38
C PRO A 68 14.13 -15.11 -12.55
N PRO A 69 14.00 -14.62 -13.79
CA PRO A 69 13.84 -15.49 -14.96
C PRO A 69 14.88 -16.61 -14.97
#